data_AF-A0A182DY22-F1
#
_entry.id   AF-A0A182DY22-F1
#
_cell.length_a   1.000
_cell.length_b   1.000
_cell.length_c   1.000
_cell.angle_alpha   90.00
_cell.angle_beta   90.00
_cell.angle_gamma   90.00
#
_symmetry.space_group_name_H-M   'P 1'
#
loop_
_entity.id
_entity.type
_entity.pdbx_description
1 polymer ?
#
loop_
_entity_poly.entity_id
_entity_poly.type
_entity_poly.pdbx_seq_one_letter_code
_entity_poly.pdbx_strand_id
1 'polypeptide(L)'
;MCAALLRTLRLLLILQLILCNSLCSSKKYRRYYQKRYHVTLSVRNHNVTEAKFFRLIGVGNTADFSVAPGDVFTKTYEARRKGFWTLFVEFPGNRYSKSPTKIISRDSHKHWVRPLQL
;
A
#
# COMPACT_ATOMS: atom_id res chain seq x y z
N MET A 1 -46.30 31.32 27.37
CA MET A 1 -46.28 29.88 27.01
C MET A 1 -45.49 29.58 25.72
N CYS A 2 -45.40 30.52 24.76
CA CYS A 2 -44.67 30.32 23.50
C CYS A 2 -43.14 30.21 23.63
N ALA A 3 -42.50 30.91 24.58
CA ALA A 3 -41.04 30.87 24.72
C ALA A 3 -40.50 29.52 25.24
N ALA A 4 -41.25 28.85 26.12
CA ALA A 4 -40.90 27.52 26.63
C ALA A 4 -41.05 26.46 25.52
N LEU A 5 -42.12 26.54 24.72
CA LEU A 5 -42.35 25.66 23.57
C LEU A 5 -41.30 25.86 22.47
N LEU A 6 -40.86 27.09 22.22
CA LEU A 6 -39.78 27.36 21.27
C LEU A 6 -38.42 26.84 21.76
N ARG A 7 -38.18 26.87 23.08
CA ARG A 7 -36.97 26.29 23.69
C ARG A 7 -36.97 24.76 23.61
N THR A 8 -38.09 24.11 23.88
CA THR A 8 -38.19 22.65 23.78
C THR A 8 -38.06 22.18 22.33
N LEU A 9 -38.67 22.87 21.36
CA LEU A 9 -38.50 22.60 19.92
C LEU A 9 -37.04 22.75 19.47
N ARG A 10 -36.34 23.80 19.93
CA ARG A 10 -34.91 23.99 19.61
C ARG A 10 -34.04 22.87 20.20
N LEU A 11 -34.30 22.45 21.43
CA LEU A 11 -33.57 21.35 22.06
C LEU A 11 -33.80 20.03 21.33
N LEU A 12 -35.03 19.77 20.89
CA LEU A 12 -35.39 18.57 20.14
C LEU A 12 -34.68 18.53 18.77
N LEU A 13 -34.61 19.68 18.08
CA LEU A 13 -33.89 19.83 16.82
C LEU A 13 -32.38 19.57 16.97
N ILE A 14 -31.77 20.11 18.03
CA ILE A 14 -30.35 19.89 18.34
C ILE A 14 -30.09 18.41 18.63
N LEU A 15 -30.97 17.75 19.40
CA LEU A 15 -30.86 16.33 19.70
C LEU A 15 -30.97 15.47 18.42
N GLN A 16 -31.91 15.79 17.52
CA GLN A 16 -32.03 15.13 16.22
C GLN A 16 -30.79 15.30 15.34
N LEU A 17 -30.19 16.49 15.30
CA LEU A 17 -28.96 16.75 14.54
C LEU A 17 -27.78 15.95 15.07
N ILE A 18 -27.65 15.81 16.39
CA ILE A 18 -26.59 15.00 17.02
C ILE A 18 -26.78 13.50 16.68
N LEU A 19 -28.02 13.00 16.73
CA LEU A 19 -28.35 11.60 16.42
C LEU A 19 -28.19 11.28 14.92
N CYS A 20 -28.50 12.20 14.01
CA CYS A 20 -28.33 11.99 12.58
C CYS A 20 -26.84 11.96 12.16
N ASN A 21 -25.97 12.72 12.83
CA ASN A 21 -24.53 12.74 12.54
C ASN A 21 -23.81 11.44 12.94
N SER A 22 -24.27 10.76 13.99
CA SER A 22 -23.68 9.48 14.41
C SER A 22 -24.02 8.34 13.43
N LEU A 23 -25.24 8.35 12.86
CA LEU A 23 -25.69 7.36 11.88
C LEU A 23 -25.08 7.56 10.48
N CYS A 24 -24.81 8.82 10.08
CA CYS A 24 -24.21 9.13 8.78
C CYS A 24 -22.69 8.88 8.72
N SER A 25 -22.05 8.62 9.87
CA SER A 25 -20.62 8.26 9.95
C SER A 25 -20.34 6.77 9.78
N SER A 26 -21.28 5.98 9.27
CA SER A 26 -20.96 4.70 8.62
C SER A 26 -20.31 4.98 7.27
N LYS A 27 -19.15 5.67 7.29
CA LYS A 27 -18.18 5.62 6.22
C LYS A 27 -17.87 4.14 6.09
N LYS A 28 -18.46 3.51 5.08
CA LYS A 28 -18.12 2.17 4.60
C LYS A 28 -16.60 2.10 4.51
N TYR A 29 -15.96 1.65 5.58
CA TYR A 29 -14.74 0.88 5.50
C TYR A 29 -15.17 -0.34 4.72
N ARG A 30 -15.22 -0.22 3.39
CA ARG A 30 -15.22 -1.37 2.50
C ARG A 30 -13.98 -2.12 2.94
N ARG A 31 -14.16 -3.17 3.75
CA ARG A 31 -13.14 -4.18 4.03
C ARG A 31 -12.55 -4.45 2.66
N TYR A 32 -11.31 -4.02 2.45
CA TYR A 32 -10.59 -4.27 1.21
C TYR A 32 -10.58 -5.80 1.13
N TYR A 33 -11.54 -6.36 0.38
CA TYR A 33 -11.76 -7.78 0.30
C TYR A 33 -10.40 -8.38 -0.02
N GLN A 34 -9.96 -9.36 0.78
CA GLN A 34 -8.65 -10.01 0.69
C GLN A 34 -8.53 -10.78 -0.63
N LYS A 35 -8.60 -10.08 -1.76
CA LYS A 35 -8.39 -10.65 -3.08
C LYS A 35 -6.89 -10.73 -3.26
N ARG A 36 -6.40 -11.96 -3.21
CA ARG A 36 -5.02 -12.29 -3.47
C ARG A 36 -4.72 -11.99 -4.94
N TYR A 37 -3.53 -11.47 -5.20
CA TYR A 37 -3.05 -11.19 -6.54
C TYR A 37 -1.57 -11.54 -6.63
N HIS A 38 -1.14 -11.96 -7.81
CA HIS A 38 0.27 -12.27 -8.06
C HIS A 38 1.00 -11.02 -8.54
N VAL A 39 2.19 -10.78 -7.99
CA VAL A 39 3.09 -9.69 -8.37
C VAL A 39 4.41 -10.31 -8.79
N THR A 40 4.79 -10.12 -10.04
CA THR A 40 6.12 -10.50 -10.53
C THR A 40 7.03 -9.29 -10.45
N LEU A 41 8.12 -9.41 -9.69
CA LEU A 41 9.12 -8.36 -9.54
C LEU A 41 10.43 -8.85 -10.14
N SER A 42 11.06 -7.97 -10.91
CA SER A 42 12.38 -8.20 -11.50
C SER A 42 13.36 -7.15 -10.98
N VAL A 43 14.50 -7.60 -10.46
CA VAL A 43 15.58 -6.76 -9.94
C VAL A 43 16.79 -7.00 -10.82
N ARG A 44 17.21 -5.97 -11.55
CA ARG A 44 18.42 -6.00 -12.38
C ARG A 44 19.59 -5.38 -11.62
N ASN A 45 20.70 -6.10 -11.56
CA ASN A 45 21.94 -5.53 -11.05
C ASN A 45 22.73 -4.96 -12.23
N HIS A 46 22.79 -3.64 -12.32
CA HIS A 46 23.48 -2.97 -13.42
C HIS A 46 25.01 -3.08 -13.31
N ASN A 47 25.58 -2.88 -12.11
CA ASN A 47 27.04 -2.90 -11.92
C ASN A 47 27.47 -3.00 -10.44
N VAL A 48 26.61 -3.49 -9.55
CA VAL A 48 26.92 -3.61 -8.13
C VAL A 48 27.70 -4.90 -7.91
N THR A 49 29.02 -4.78 -7.81
CA THR A 49 29.97 -5.89 -7.61
C THR A 49 30.17 -6.24 -6.15
N GLU A 50 30.09 -5.26 -5.26
CA GLU A 50 30.38 -5.42 -3.83
C GLU A 50 29.17 -5.85 -2.98
N ALA A 51 28.01 -6.12 -3.58
CA ALA A 51 26.84 -6.52 -2.80
C ALA A 51 27.04 -7.93 -2.21
N LYS A 52 26.84 -8.06 -0.90
CA LYS A 52 26.81 -9.36 -0.21
C LYS A 52 25.52 -10.11 -0.54
N PHE A 53 24.38 -9.43 -0.41
CA PHE A 53 23.09 -9.92 -0.88
C PHE A 53 22.10 -8.77 -1.05
N PHE A 54 21.03 -9.07 -1.78
CA PHE A 54 19.88 -8.22 -1.98
C PHE A 54 18.70 -8.79 -1.18
N ARG A 55 17.91 -7.91 -0.57
CA ARG A 55 16.70 -8.28 0.18
C ARG A 55 15.52 -7.48 -0.32
N LEU A 56 14.52 -8.17 -0.86
CA LEU A 56 13.26 -7.57 -1.26
C LEU A 56 12.21 -7.80 -0.18
N ILE A 57 11.71 -6.71 0.40
CA ILE A 57 10.67 -6.74 1.44
C ILE A 57 9.40 -6.13 0.88
N GLY A 58 8.28 -6.83 1.04
CA GLY A 58 6.99 -6.47 0.55
C GLY A 58 5.85 -6.84 1.48
N VAL A 59 4.64 -6.87 0.93
CA VAL A 59 3.39 -7.13 1.65
C VAL A 59 3.34 -8.57 2.18
N GLY A 60 3.96 -8.81 3.35
CA GLY A 60 4.09 -10.12 3.97
C GLY A 60 5.06 -11.07 3.26
N ASN A 61 5.91 -10.54 2.39
CA ASN A 61 6.88 -11.30 1.60
C ASN A 61 8.28 -10.73 1.87
N THR A 62 9.24 -11.61 2.08
CA THR A 62 10.67 -11.28 2.17
C THR A 62 11.42 -12.28 1.29
N ALA A 63 12.37 -11.79 0.50
CA ALA A 63 13.25 -12.64 -0.29
C ALA A 63 14.68 -12.10 -0.24
N ASP A 64 15.59 -12.94 0.20
CA ASP A 64 17.02 -12.68 0.16
C ASP A 64 17.60 -13.44 -1.02
N PHE A 65 18.41 -12.78 -1.83
CA PHE A 65 19.00 -13.35 -3.04
C PHE A 65 20.33 -12.68 -3.38
N SER A 66 21.19 -13.39 -4.08
CA SER A 66 22.35 -12.83 -4.76
C SER A 66 22.04 -12.69 -6.24
N VAL A 67 22.53 -11.62 -6.87
CA VAL A 67 22.44 -11.46 -8.31
C VAL A 67 23.74 -10.82 -8.80
N ALA A 68 24.40 -11.46 -9.76
CA ALA A 68 25.68 -10.98 -10.27
C ALA A 68 25.48 -9.68 -11.08
N PRO A 69 26.53 -8.85 -11.23
CA PRO A 69 26.50 -7.71 -12.14
C PRO A 69 26.12 -8.15 -13.55
N GLY A 70 25.15 -7.46 -14.17
CA GLY A 70 24.60 -7.79 -15.48
C GLY A 70 23.35 -8.66 -15.44
N ASP A 71 23.16 -9.42 -14.36
CA ASP A 71 22.06 -10.38 -14.23
C ASP A 71 20.76 -9.77 -13.69
N VAL A 72 19.69 -10.56 -13.82
CA VAL A 72 18.34 -10.20 -13.36
C VAL A 72 17.79 -11.31 -12.48
N PHE A 73 17.31 -10.93 -11.30
CA PHE A 73 16.52 -11.79 -10.44
C PHE A 73 15.03 -11.52 -10.68
N THR A 74 14.24 -12.55 -10.99
CA THR A 74 12.80 -12.43 -11.18
C THR A 74 12.06 -13.42 -10.29
N LYS A 75 11.05 -12.94 -9.55
CA LYS A 75 10.22 -13.80 -8.71
C LYS A 75 8.78 -13.31 -8.66
N THR A 76 7.86 -14.27 -8.62
CA THR A 76 6.43 -14.03 -8.45
C THR A 76 6.03 -14.24 -6.99
N TYR A 77 5.32 -13.27 -6.43
CA TYR A 77 4.84 -13.26 -5.05
C TYR A 77 3.32 -13.21 -5.02
N GLU A 78 2.70 -13.88 -4.06
CA GLU A 78 1.29 -13.71 -3.76
C GLU A 78 1.12 -12.59 -2.73
N ALA A 79 0.39 -11.52 -3.10
CA ALA A 79 0.11 -10.39 -2.25
C ALA A 79 -1.38 -10.35 -1.88
N ARG A 80 -1.67 -10.08 -0.61
CA ARG A 80 -3.05 -10.07 -0.07
C ARG A 80 -3.71 -8.70 -0.05
N ARG A 81 -2.93 -7.63 -0.18
CA ARG A 81 -3.38 -6.23 -0.09
C ARG A 81 -2.45 -5.30 -0.86
N LYS A 82 -2.90 -4.06 -1.07
CA LYS A 82 -2.02 -2.95 -1.46
C LYS A 82 -0.93 -2.78 -0.41
N GLY A 83 0.29 -2.50 -0.85
CA GLY A 83 1.33 -2.09 0.10
C GLY A 83 2.67 -1.78 -0.53
N PHE A 84 3.61 -1.55 0.37
CA PHE A 84 4.96 -1.07 0.08
C PHE A 84 5.90 -2.23 -0.26
N TRP A 85 6.73 -2.01 -1.27
CA TRP A 85 7.81 -2.89 -1.69
C TRP A 85 9.12 -2.09 -1.69
N THR A 86 10.15 -2.65 -1.07
CA THR A 86 11.45 -2.01 -0.88
C THR A 86 12.55 -3.01 -1.15
N LEU A 87 13.54 -2.61 -1.93
CA LEU A 87 14.77 -3.36 -2.12
C LEU A 87 15.84 -2.82 -1.17
N PHE A 88 16.51 -3.73 -0.49
CA PHE A 88 17.69 -3.48 0.32
C PHE A 88 18.90 -4.15 -0.32
N VAL A 89 20.05 -3.52 -0.18
CA VAL A 89 21.34 -4.06 -0.60
C VAL A 89 22.25 -4.00 0.61
N GLU A 90 22.80 -5.14 1.02
CA GLU A 90 23.82 -5.22 2.05
C GLU A 90 25.20 -5.29 1.40
N PHE A 91 26.12 -4.46 1.88
CA PHE A 91 27.52 -4.43 1.48
C PHE A 91 28.42 -4.91 2.63
N PRO A 92 29.67 -5.30 2.32
CA PRO A 92 30.69 -5.55 3.32
C PRO A 92 30.82 -4.40 4.33
N GLY A 93 31.14 -4.76 5.58
CA GLY A 93 31.25 -3.82 6.68
C GLY A 93 29.90 -3.35 7.25
N ASN A 94 28.85 -4.17 7.15
CA ASN A 94 27.50 -3.89 7.66
C ASN A 94 26.87 -2.59 7.12
N ARG A 95 27.30 -2.16 5.92
CA ARG A 95 26.70 -1.01 5.24
C ARG A 95 25.46 -1.47 4.48
N TYR A 96 24.41 -0.67 4.49
CA TYR A 96 23.17 -0.98 3.76
C TYR A 96 22.74 0.19 2.90
N SER A 97 22.17 -0.12 1.75
CA SER A 97 21.44 0.83 0.90
C SER A 97 20.00 0.37 0.72
N LYS A 98 19.11 1.33 0.50
CA LYS A 98 17.67 1.11 0.40
C LYS A 98 17.13 1.86 -0.82
N SER A 99 16.35 1.16 -1.64
CA SER A 99 15.64 1.78 -2.77
C SER A 99 14.47 2.65 -2.29
N PRO A 100 14.02 3.60 -3.12
CA PRO A 100 12.71 4.22 -2.93
C PRO A 100 11.61 3.16 -2.84
N THR A 101 10.67 3.40 -1.95
CA THR A 101 9.55 2.48 -1.72
C THR A 101 8.56 2.55 -2.88
N LYS A 102 8.15 1.40 -3.42
CA LYS A 102 7.11 1.30 -4.45
C LYS A 102 5.81 0.81 -3.84
N ILE A 103 4.73 1.53 -4.08
CA ILE A 103 3.38 1.12 -3.65
C ILE A 103 2.73 0.35 -4.79
N ILE A 104 2.46 -0.93 -4.56
CA ILE A 104 1.82 -1.80 -5.55
C ILE A 104 0.45 -2.22 -5.01
N SER A 105 -0.55 -2.15 -5.87
CA SER A 105 -1.86 -2.74 -5.63
C SER A 105 -2.39 -3.41 -6.89
N ARG A 106 -3.39 -4.27 -6.72
CA ARG A 106 -4.13 -4.85 -7.84
C ARG A 106 -4.68 -3.76 -8.77
N ASP A 107 -5.32 -2.74 -8.17
CA ASP A 107 -5.99 -1.68 -8.93
C ASP A 107 -5.01 -0.72 -9.61
N SER A 108 -3.75 -0.67 -9.13
CA SER A 108 -2.77 0.21 -9.73
C SER A 108 -2.33 -0.28 -11.10
N HIS A 109 -2.42 -1.56 -11.45
CA HIS A 109 -1.89 -2.11 -12.71
C HIS A 109 -2.27 -1.29 -13.96
N LYS A 110 -3.54 -0.87 -14.08
CA LYS A 110 -4.05 -0.06 -15.20
C LYS A 110 -3.40 1.32 -15.32
N HIS A 111 -2.85 1.86 -14.24
CA HIS A 111 -2.17 3.16 -14.22
C HIS A 111 -0.68 3.06 -14.57
N TRP A 112 -0.10 1.85 -14.55
CA TRP A 112 1.32 1.61 -14.81
C TRP A 112 1.54 1.19 -16.26
N VAL A 113 0.57 0.46 -16.81
CA VAL A 113 0.49 0.18 -18.24
C VAL A 113 -0.24 1.37 -18.87
N ARG A 114 0.48 2.37 -19.37
CA ARG A 114 -0.15 3.35 -20.28
C ARG A 114 -0.71 2.54 -21.45
N PRO A 115 -2.02 2.63 -21.79
CA PRO A 115 -2.45 2.12 -23.07
C PRO A 115 -1.65 2.87 -24.14
N LEU A 116 -0.92 2.14 -24.97
CA LEU A 116 -0.45 2.67 -26.23
C LEU A 116 -1.72 3.10 -26.97
N GLN A 117 -1.97 4.40 -27.01
CA GLN A 117 -2.95 4.97 -27.93
C GLN A 117 -2.36 4.72 -29.33
N LEU A 118 -2.92 3.72 -30.01
CA LEU A 118 -2.77 3.51 -31.45
C LEU A 118 -3.49 4.64 -32.20
#